data_AF-A0A6H1KW78-F1
#
_entry.id   AF-A0A6H1KW78-F1
#
_cell.length_a   1.000
_cell.length_b   1.000
_cell.length_c   1.000
_cell.angle_alpha   90.00
_cell.angle_beta   90.00
_cell.angle_gamma   90.00
#
_symmetry.space_group_name_H-M   'P 1'
#
loop_
_entity.id
_entity.type
_entity.pdbx_description
1 polymer ?
#
loop_
_entity_poly.entity_id
_entity_poly.type
_entity_poly.pdbx_seq_one_letter_code
_entity_poly.pdbx_strand_id
1 'polypeptide(L)'
;MRSIGEMARDSGLGVSALRFYDRAGVLVPAWVDPVSGYRWYEPEQLEEARLLARLRRSGMPLADIRLVLASWSGADTDLVRKLLKAHLRRLEQGLSDARSEFSALRALLDHRENVMTSLRIATVRLSITAPRLAAAVDAVRFAASTDPELPMLGGVLFDIEGESLHVVTTDRYRMAVAQVGIAGHDGSRVQVIVPTPLADAMRALLDGEGPVRLSVDGDRVALEAGGTQAAGQCLDHDFPDYRRLLPQVAGRRAVVEVAAFRKALETGPVRSGETGAYDLSMLRVEDGGTVTLCAEGVEDPNRVAVNREFLLDALTAGARDRLILELGTSTTPIAIRRPDDEGTFSILMPVRLED
;
A
#
# COMPACT_ATOMS: atom_id res chain seq x y z
N MET A 1 -33.44 -7.83 44.56
CA MET A 1 -32.09 -8.36 44.83
C MET A 1 -31.77 -9.64 44.07
N ARG A 2 -30.53 -9.75 43.58
CA ARG A 2 -29.91 -10.89 42.90
C ARG A 2 -28.68 -11.33 43.67
N SER A 3 -28.46 -12.64 43.78
CA SER A 3 -27.23 -13.19 44.36
C SER A 3 -26.02 -12.87 43.48
N ILE A 4 -24.81 -12.88 44.05
CA ILE A 4 -23.56 -12.73 43.25
C ILE A 4 -23.43 -13.77 42.12
N GLY A 5 -23.99 -14.97 42.31
CA GLY A 5 -23.99 -16.02 41.29
C GLY A 5 -24.92 -15.71 40.11
N GLU A 6 -26.13 -15.24 40.39
CA GLU A 6 -27.08 -14.79 39.37
C GLU A 6 -26.57 -13.54 38.66
N MET A 7 -26.01 -12.60 39.42
CA MET A 7 -25.39 -11.39 38.88
C MET A 7 -24.26 -11.71 37.92
N ALA A 8 -23.40 -12.68 38.27
CA ALA A 8 -22.30 -13.11 37.42
C ALA A 8 -22.81 -13.70 36.09
N ARG A 9 -23.83 -14.55 36.16
CA ARG A 9 -24.45 -15.17 34.99
C ARG A 9 -25.06 -14.14 34.05
N ASP A 10 -25.79 -13.17 34.60
CA ASP A 10 -26.61 -12.25 33.80
C ASP A 10 -25.86 -11.01 33.28
N SER A 11 -24.75 -10.64 33.94
CA SER A 11 -23.87 -9.54 33.53
C SER A 11 -22.73 -9.99 32.60
N GLY A 12 -22.40 -11.28 32.60
CA GLY A 12 -21.21 -11.82 31.91
C GLY A 12 -19.89 -11.53 32.63
N LEU A 13 -19.93 -11.05 33.88
CA LEU A 13 -18.76 -10.91 34.75
C LEU A 13 -18.62 -12.16 35.62
N GLY A 14 -17.43 -12.74 35.74
CA GLY A 14 -17.21 -13.85 36.68
C GLY A 14 -17.41 -13.42 38.15
N VAL A 15 -17.78 -14.36 39.02
CA VAL A 15 -17.95 -14.11 40.47
C VAL A 15 -16.69 -13.49 41.11
N SER A 16 -15.50 -13.94 40.69
CA SER A 16 -14.23 -13.35 41.14
C SER A 16 -14.06 -11.89 40.67
N ALA A 17 -14.50 -11.57 39.45
CA ALA A 17 -14.47 -10.22 38.92
C ALA A 17 -15.42 -9.29 39.68
N LEU A 18 -16.64 -9.75 40.01
CA LEU A 18 -17.58 -8.98 40.84
C LEU A 18 -16.99 -8.66 42.23
N ARG A 19 -16.32 -9.63 42.87
CA ARG A 19 -15.60 -9.39 44.15
C ARG A 19 -14.44 -8.41 44.00
N PHE A 20 -13.75 -8.44 42.86
CA PHE A 20 -12.68 -7.47 42.56
C PHE A 20 -13.24 -6.05 42.39
N TYR A 21 -14.33 -5.88 41.66
CA TYR A 21 -14.94 -4.57 41.41
C TYR A 21 -15.61 -3.96 42.64
N ASP A 22 -16.16 -4.80 43.52
CA ASP A 22 -16.60 -4.40 44.86
C ASP A 22 -15.44 -3.77 45.65
N ARG A 23 -14.32 -4.49 45.80
CA ARG A 23 -13.12 -3.95 46.49
C ARG A 23 -12.53 -2.71 45.84
N ALA A 24 -12.62 -2.61 44.51
CA ALA A 24 -12.14 -1.46 43.75
C ALA A 24 -13.11 -0.26 43.78
N GLY A 25 -14.29 -0.41 44.40
CA GLY A 25 -15.32 0.63 44.46
C GLY A 25 -15.93 0.98 43.10
N VAL A 26 -15.91 0.04 42.15
CA VAL A 26 -16.40 0.23 40.77
C VAL A 26 -17.85 -0.24 40.64
N LEU A 27 -18.19 -1.35 41.29
CA LEU A 27 -19.55 -1.89 41.37
C LEU A 27 -19.75 -2.48 42.77
N VAL A 28 -20.31 -1.65 43.66
CA VAL A 28 -20.51 -2.02 45.07
C VAL A 28 -21.85 -2.75 45.22
N PRO A 29 -21.90 -3.93 45.87
CA PRO A 29 -23.15 -4.63 46.12
C PRO A 29 -24.09 -3.79 46.99
N ALA A 30 -25.38 -3.85 46.70
CA ALA A 30 -26.42 -3.17 47.49
C ALA A 30 -26.46 -3.66 48.94
N TRP A 31 -26.19 -4.95 49.17
CA TRP A 31 -26.11 -5.50 50.52
C TRP A 31 -25.06 -6.63 50.59
N VAL A 32 -24.36 -6.66 51.73
CA VAL A 32 -23.42 -7.74 52.06
C VAL A 32 -23.82 -8.32 53.40
N ASP A 33 -24.04 -9.63 53.43
CA ASP A 33 -24.37 -10.37 54.64
C ASP A 33 -23.24 -10.22 55.69
N PRO A 34 -23.53 -9.70 56.90
CA PRO A 34 -22.51 -9.45 57.93
C PRO A 34 -21.83 -10.72 58.46
N VAL A 35 -22.47 -11.88 58.34
CA VAL A 35 -22.02 -13.15 58.90
C VAL A 35 -21.37 -14.01 57.81
N SER A 36 -22.03 -14.15 56.65
CA SER A 36 -21.55 -15.01 55.57
C SER A 36 -20.68 -14.27 54.54
N GLY A 37 -20.69 -12.94 54.53
CA GLY A 37 -20.00 -12.12 53.52
C GLY A 37 -20.62 -12.24 52.12
N TYR A 38 -21.82 -12.82 52.02
CA TYR A 38 -22.51 -13.04 50.76
C TYR A 38 -23.06 -11.73 50.18
N ARG A 39 -22.91 -11.53 48.87
CA ARG A 39 -23.20 -10.26 48.20
C ARG A 39 -24.50 -10.33 47.42
N TRP A 40 -25.29 -9.27 47.54
CA TRP A 40 -26.56 -9.09 46.90
C TRP A 40 -26.58 -7.76 46.13
N TYR A 41 -27.11 -7.82 44.92
CA TYR A 41 -27.17 -6.68 43.99
C TYR A 41 -28.63 -6.36 43.68
N GLU A 42 -28.97 -5.08 43.51
CA GLU A 42 -30.31 -4.71 43.06
C GLU A 42 -30.50 -4.92 41.54
N PRO A 43 -31.73 -5.12 41.06
CA PRO A 43 -32.01 -5.30 39.62
C PRO A 43 -31.44 -4.18 38.74
N GLU A 44 -31.42 -2.95 39.22
CA GLU A 44 -30.93 -1.77 38.51
C GLU A 44 -29.42 -1.83 38.27
N GLN A 45 -28.66 -2.48 39.17
CA GLN A 45 -27.21 -2.63 39.07
C GLN A 45 -26.78 -3.57 37.92
N LEU A 46 -27.73 -4.31 37.34
CA LEU A 46 -27.46 -5.20 36.22
C LEU A 46 -26.97 -4.44 34.99
N GLU A 47 -27.58 -3.30 34.67
CA GLU A 47 -27.22 -2.54 33.47
C GLU A 47 -25.83 -1.90 33.62
N GLU A 48 -25.49 -1.41 34.81
CA GLU A 48 -24.13 -0.94 35.13
C GLU A 48 -23.09 -2.07 34.98
N ALA A 49 -23.40 -3.27 35.48
CA ALA A 49 -22.51 -4.41 35.37
C ALA A 49 -22.34 -4.91 33.92
N ARG A 50 -23.40 -4.85 33.11
CA ARG A 50 -23.33 -5.16 31.67
C ARG A 50 -22.49 -4.13 30.92
N LEU A 51 -22.62 -2.85 31.26
CA LEU A 51 -21.80 -1.78 30.70
C LEU A 51 -20.33 -1.97 31.09
N LEU A 52 -20.05 -2.21 32.37
CA LEU A 52 -18.73 -2.56 32.90
C LEU A 52 -18.10 -3.73 32.13
N ALA A 53 -18.87 -4.80 31.90
CA ALA A 53 -18.40 -5.96 31.13
C ALA A 53 -18.02 -5.60 29.69
N ARG A 54 -18.79 -4.72 29.02
CA ARG A 54 -18.49 -4.25 27.66
C ARG A 54 -17.22 -3.41 27.60
N LEU A 55 -17.05 -2.46 28.52
CA LEU A 55 -15.87 -1.59 28.59
C LEU A 55 -14.60 -2.37 28.94
N ARG A 56 -14.73 -3.38 29.82
CA ARG A 56 -13.64 -4.28 30.17
C ARG A 56 -13.19 -5.12 28.96
N ARG A 57 -14.13 -5.64 28.17
CA ARG A 57 -13.82 -6.42 26.95
C ARG A 57 -13.14 -5.59 25.87
N SER A 58 -13.43 -4.28 25.78
CA SER A 58 -12.73 -3.37 24.85
C SER A 58 -11.38 -2.88 25.36
N GLY A 59 -10.87 -3.44 26.47
CA GLY A 59 -9.56 -3.09 27.01
C GLY A 59 -9.50 -1.70 27.66
N MET A 60 -10.63 -1.10 28.05
CA MET A 60 -10.63 0.20 28.71
C MET A 60 -9.93 0.14 30.08
N PRO A 61 -9.03 1.10 30.41
CA PRO A 61 -8.41 1.18 31.73
C PRO A 61 -9.42 1.32 32.86
N LEU A 62 -9.14 0.72 34.02
CA LEU A 62 -10.07 0.71 35.15
C LEU A 62 -10.41 2.12 35.66
N ALA A 63 -9.47 3.06 35.59
CA ALA A 63 -9.70 4.46 35.95
C ALA A 63 -10.77 5.12 35.05
N ASP A 64 -10.69 4.89 33.75
CA ASP A 64 -11.64 5.44 32.77
C ASP A 64 -13.00 4.78 32.90
N ILE A 65 -13.04 3.48 33.18
CA ILE A 65 -14.30 2.76 33.46
C ILE A 65 -15.03 3.37 34.66
N ARG A 66 -14.30 3.69 35.74
CA ARG A 66 -14.90 4.34 36.92
C ARG A 66 -15.53 5.69 36.57
N LEU A 67 -14.84 6.50 35.77
CA LEU A 67 -15.35 7.79 35.32
C LEU A 67 -16.60 7.61 34.45
N VAL A 68 -16.58 6.66 33.51
CA VAL A 68 -17.75 6.36 32.66
C VAL A 68 -18.95 5.95 33.50
N LEU A 69 -18.80 5.03 34.46
CA LEU A 69 -19.90 4.57 35.30
C LEU A 69 -20.44 5.68 36.23
N ALA A 70 -19.56 6.52 36.78
CA ALA A 70 -19.96 7.65 37.61
C ALA A 70 -20.75 8.70 36.81
N SER A 71 -20.29 9.04 35.61
CA SER A 71 -20.97 9.99 34.72
C SER A 71 -22.25 9.44 34.10
N TRP A 72 -22.32 8.12 33.88
CA TRP A 72 -23.51 7.42 33.39
C TRP A 72 -24.68 7.53 34.37
N SER A 73 -24.39 7.46 35.67
CA SER A 73 -25.39 7.60 36.75
C SER A 73 -25.82 9.06 36.98
N GLY A 74 -24.94 10.02 36.65
CA GLY A 74 -25.14 11.46 36.87
C GLY A 74 -25.63 12.27 35.65
N ALA A 75 -25.97 11.61 34.53
CA ALA A 75 -26.48 12.21 33.28
C ALA A 75 -25.50 13.13 32.49
N ASP A 76 -24.19 13.09 32.76
CA ASP A 76 -23.18 13.80 31.95
C ASP A 76 -22.76 12.93 30.73
N THR A 77 -23.61 12.95 29.71
CA THR A 77 -23.40 12.17 28.49
C THR A 77 -22.22 12.67 27.64
N ASP A 78 -21.85 13.94 27.77
CA ASP A 78 -20.77 14.53 26.98
C ASP A 78 -19.40 14.08 27.47
N LEU A 79 -19.22 13.98 28.78
CA LEU A 79 -17.99 13.42 29.35
C LEU A 79 -17.82 11.94 28.96
N VAL A 80 -18.89 11.13 29.02
CA VAL A 80 -18.86 9.73 28.57
C VAL A 80 -18.47 9.63 27.10
N ARG A 81 -19.07 10.45 26.23
CA ARG A 81 -18.74 10.46 24.79
C ARG A 81 -17.28 10.84 24.54
N LYS A 82 -16.75 11.82 25.26
CA LYS A 82 -15.33 12.23 25.19
C LYS A 82 -14.39 11.10 25.59
N LEU A 83 -14.69 10.40 26.69
CA LEU A 83 -13.88 9.27 27.18
C LEU A 83 -13.90 8.09 26.19
N LEU A 84 -15.05 7.74 25.64
CA LEU A 84 -15.15 6.69 24.61
C LEU A 84 -14.37 7.06 23.34
N LYS A 85 -14.49 8.31 22.86
CA LYS A 85 -13.73 8.79 21.69
C LYS A 85 -12.22 8.82 21.94
N ALA A 86 -11.79 9.18 23.15
CA ALA A 86 -10.38 9.14 23.53
C ALA A 86 -9.85 7.69 23.57
N HIS A 87 -10.63 6.75 24.12
CA HIS A 87 -10.24 5.34 24.15
C HIS A 87 -10.16 4.72 22.76
N LEU A 88 -11.13 5.01 21.88
CA LEU A 88 -11.08 4.55 20.49
C LEU A 88 -9.80 5.02 19.79
N ARG A 89 -9.46 6.32 19.90
CA ARG A 89 -8.22 6.86 19.33
C ARG A 89 -6.96 6.18 19.88
N ARG A 90 -6.92 5.85 21.18
CA ARG A 90 -5.79 5.10 21.76
C ARG A 90 -5.68 3.68 21.19
N LEU A 91 -6.81 2.99 20.98
CA LEU A 91 -6.82 1.66 20.38
C LEU A 91 -6.36 1.69 18.92
N GLU A 92 -6.84 2.68 18.14
CA GLU A 92 -6.44 2.87 16.75
C GLU A 92 -4.94 3.18 16.63
N GLN A 93 -4.43 4.07 17.49
CA GLN A 93 -3.01 4.37 17.56
C GLN A 93 -2.19 3.13 17.93
N GLY A 94 -2.60 2.40 18.98
CA GLY A 94 -1.90 1.19 19.39
C GLY A 94 -1.89 0.10 18.31
N LEU A 95 -2.97 -0.02 17.52
CA LEU A 95 -2.99 -0.92 16.37
C LEU A 95 -2.03 -0.46 15.26
N SER A 96 -1.98 0.84 14.98
CA SER A 96 -1.05 1.42 14.01
C SER A 96 0.41 1.19 14.42
N ASP A 97 0.72 1.41 15.69
CA ASP A 97 2.06 1.21 16.25
C ASP A 97 2.46 -0.27 16.19
N ALA A 98 1.58 -1.17 16.63
CA ALA A 98 1.80 -2.61 16.56
C ALA A 98 2.01 -3.09 15.11
N ARG A 99 1.21 -2.60 14.15
CA ARG A 99 1.39 -2.92 12.72
C ARG A 99 2.73 -2.42 12.19
N SER A 100 3.18 -1.25 12.63
CA SER A 100 4.48 -0.68 12.26
C SER A 100 5.63 -1.51 12.83
N GLU A 101 5.53 -1.92 14.09
CA GLU A 101 6.53 -2.76 14.77
C GLU A 101 6.63 -4.16 14.13
N PHE A 102 5.49 -4.81 13.86
CA PHE A 102 5.48 -6.07 13.11
C PHE A 102 6.06 -5.94 11.71
N SER A 103 5.82 -4.81 11.05
CA SER A 103 6.40 -4.54 9.72
C SER A 103 7.92 -4.39 9.80
N ALA A 104 8.44 -3.75 10.85
CA ALA A 104 9.88 -3.64 11.11
C ALA A 104 10.52 -5.00 11.43
N LEU A 105 9.89 -5.82 12.27
CA LEU A 105 10.35 -7.17 12.56
C LEU A 105 10.36 -8.06 11.32
N ARG A 106 9.33 -7.97 10.48
CA ARG A 106 9.32 -8.64 9.18
C ARG A 106 10.46 -8.15 8.30
N ALA A 107 10.71 -6.85 8.23
CA ALA A 107 11.84 -6.31 7.47
C ALA A 107 13.21 -6.81 8.00
N LEU A 108 13.37 -7.00 9.30
CA LEU A 108 14.59 -7.58 9.88
C LEU A 108 14.74 -9.08 9.56
N LEU A 109 13.64 -9.84 9.56
CA LEU A 109 13.62 -11.24 9.14
C LEU A 109 13.93 -11.36 7.65
N ASP A 110 13.29 -10.54 6.81
CA ASP A 110 13.56 -10.45 5.38
C ASP A 110 15.03 -10.09 5.15
N HIS A 111 15.60 -9.14 5.89
CA HIS A 111 17.02 -8.80 5.80
C HIS A 111 17.92 -9.98 6.18
N ARG A 112 17.58 -10.74 7.21
CA ARG A 112 18.33 -11.93 7.63
C ARG A 112 18.23 -13.08 6.61
N GLU A 113 17.06 -13.27 5.98
CA GLU A 113 16.87 -14.25 4.91
C GLU A 113 17.57 -13.80 3.62
N ASN A 114 17.62 -12.49 3.35
CA ASN A 114 18.27 -11.91 2.17
C ASN A 114 19.79 -11.76 2.30
N VAL A 115 20.37 -11.65 3.50
CA VAL A 115 21.84 -11.69 3.70
C VAL A 115 22.43 -13.06 3.32
N MET A 116 21.63 -14.13 3.25
CA MET A 116 22.06 -15.40 2.65
C MET A 116 21.94 -15.44 1.11
N THR A 117 21.32 -14.45 0.48
CA THR A 117 21.34 -14.27 -0.97
C THR A 117 22.52 -13.38 -1.35
N SER A 118 23.74 -13.84 -1.04
CA SER A 118 24.86 -13.52 -1.91
C SER A 118 24.49 -14.08 -3.28
N LEU A 119 23.96 -13.21 -4.15
CA LEU A 119 23.65 -13.52 -5.55
C LEU A 119 24.95 -14.05 -6.15
N ARG A 120 25.00 -15.37 -6.33
CA ARG A 120 26.10 -16.02 -7.03
C ARG A 120 26.18 -15.39 -8.39
N ILE A 121 27.36 -14.86 -8.71
CA ILE A 121 27.80 -14.45 -10.04
C ILE A 121 27.42 -15.58 -11.01
N ALA A 122 26.31 -15.42 -11.72
CA ALA A 122 25.81 -16.39 -12.67
C ALA A 122 25.77 -15.70 -14.02
N THR A 123 26.60 -16.15 -14.95
CA THR A 123 26.52 -15.71 -16.33
C THR A 123 25.17 -16.15 -16.89
N VAL A 124 24.30 -15.19 -17.20
CA VAL A 124 23.02 -15.44 -17.85
C VAL A 124 23.13 -15.10 -19.31
N ARG A 125 22.59 -15.95 -20.18
CA ARG A 125 22.38 -15.64 -21.59
C ARG A 125 20.98 -16.07 -21.96
N LEU A 126 20.19 -15.13 -22.47
CA LEU A 126 18.81 -15.37 -22.86
C LEU A 126 18.54 -14.79 -24.25
N SER A 127 17.48 -15.28 -24.88
CA SER A 127 16.98 -14.77 -26.15
C SER A 127 15.55 -14.27 -26.01
N ILE A 128 15.28 -13.14 -26.66
CA ILE A 128 13.99 -12.48 -26.73
C ILE A 128 13.83 -11.85 -28.11
N THR A 129 12.61 -11.64 -28.60
CA THR A 129 12.41 -10.92 -29.86
C THR A 129 12.61 -9.42 -29.65
N ALA A 130 13.24 -8.76 -30.61
CA ALA A 130 13.49 -7.31 -30.54
C ALA A 130 12.22 -6.48 -30.24
N PRO A 131 11.07 -6.72 -30.90
CA PRO A 131 9.86 -5.96 -30.64
C PRO A 131 9.32 -6.11 -29.21
N ARG A 132 9.48 -7.29 -28.58
CA ARG A 132 9.02 -7.52 -27.20
C ARG A 132 9.88 -6.78 -26.19
N LEU A 133 11.21 -6.84 -26.35
CA LEU A 133 12.12 -6.12 -25.46
C LEU A 133 11.98 -4.60 -25.65
N ALA A 134 11.82 -4.13 -26.90
CA ALA A 134 11.57 -2.72 -27.20
C ALA A 134 10.31 -2.22 -26.49
N ALA A 135 9.19 -2.92 -26.66
CA ALA A 135 7.93 -2.58 -26.03
C ALA A 135 8.01 -2.58 -24.49
N ALA A 136 8.79 -3.49 -23.89
CA ALA A 136 8.99 -3.54 -22.44
C ALA A 136 9.80 -2.34 -21.93
N VAL A 137 10.89 -1.99 -22.61
CA VAL A 137 11.70 -0.81 -22.24
C VAL A 137 10.89 0.47 -22.43
N ASP A 138 10.20 0.63 -23.57
CA ASP A 138 9.36 1.79 -23.86
C ASP A 138 8.22 1.95 -22.84
N ALA A 139 7.65 0.83 -22.38
CA ALA A 139 6.57 0.84 -21.40
C ALA A 139 7.00 1.32 -20.02
N VAL A 140 8.28 1.24 -19.67
CA VAL A 140 8.75 1.59 -18.30
C VAL A 140 9.68 2.79 -18.25
N ARG A 141 10.38 3.11 -19.34
CA ARG A 141 11.47 4.10 -19.35
C ARG A 141 11.07 5.48 -18.79
N PHE A 142 9.81 5.88 -18.96
CA PHE A 142 9.29 7.16 -18.50
C PHE A 142 9.33 7.34 -16.97
N ALA A 143 9.32 6.25 -16.18
CA ALA A 143 9.29 6.30 -14.71
C ALA A 143 10.67 6.21 -14.05
N ALA A 144 11.77 6.23 -14.82
CA ALA A 144 13.12 6.26 -14.26
C ALA A 144 13.43 7.64 -13.64
N SER A 145 14.15 7.65 -12.51
CA SER A 145 14.54 8.89 -11.85
C SER A 145 15.72 9.56 -12.57
N THR A 146 15.77 10.90 -12.49
CA THR A 146 16.93 11.71 -12.87
C THR A 146 17.60 12.37 -11.65
N ASP A 147 17.15 12.01 -10.44
CA ASP A 147 17.62 12.56 -9.17
C ASP A 147 19.03 12.02 -8.86
N PRO A 148 20.07 12.89 -8.85
CA PRO A 148 21.43 12.45 -8.57
C PRO A 148 21.62 11.94 -7.13
N GLU A 149 20.71 12.27 -6.20
CA GLU A 149 20.76 11.76 -4.82
C GLU A 149 20.28 10.31 -4.72
N LEU A 150 19.63 9.78 -5.76
CA LEU A 150 19.07 8.42 -5.80
C LEU A 150 19.60 7.66 -7.02
N PRO A 151 20.92 7.42 -7.10
CA PRO A 151 21.55 6.82 -8.28
C PRO A 151 20.99 5.45 -8.63
N MET A 152 20.55 4.67 -7.63
CA MET A 152 19.91 3.36 -7.84
C MET A 152 18.61 3.42 -8.66
N LEU A 153 17.95 4.58 -8.69
CA LEU A 153 16.72 4.84 -9.45
C LEU A 153 17.00 5.45 -10.84
N GLY A 154 18.26 5.81 -11.12
CA GLY A 154 18.74 6.27 -12.42
C GLY A 154 18.97 5.14 -13.43
N GLY A 155 18.42 3.95 -13.19
CA GLY A 155 18.54 2.79 -14.06
C GLY A 155 17.24 2.00 -14.17
N VAL A 156 17.26 1.02 -15.07
CA VAL A 156 16.19 0.07 -15.34
C VAL A 156 16.56 -1.26 -14.72
N LEU A 157 15.76 -1.75 -13.77
CA LEU A 157 15.94 -3.08 -13.21
C LEU A 157 15.53 -4.13 -14.24
N PHE A 158 16.45 -5.03 -14.54
CA PHE A 158 16.17 -6.29 -15.23
C PHE A 158 16.17 -7.41 -14.18
N ASP A 159 14.99 -7.97 -13.94
CA ASP A 159 14.77 -9.06 -12.99
C ASP A 159 14.39 -10.32 -13.77
N ILE A 160 15.36 -11.22 -13.92
CA ILE A 160 15.29 -12.44 -14.72
C ILE A 160 14.98 -13.61 -13.79
N GLU A 161 13.87 -14.30 -14.03
CA GLU A 161 13.47 -15.48 -13.26
C GLU A 161 12.77 -16.49 -14.16
N GLY A 162 13.35 -17.69 -14.28
CA GLY A 162 12.84 -18.75 -15.15
C GLY A 162 12.68 -18.26 -16.59
N GLU A 163 11.48 -18.39 -17.15
CA GLU A 163 11.17 -17.98 -18.53
C GLU A 163 10.64 -16.54 -18.63
N SER A 164 10.82 -15.71 -17.61
CA SER A 164 10.36 -14.31 -17.58
C SER A 164 11.49 -13.33 -17.30
N LEU A 165 11.44 -12.21 -18.01
CA LEU A 165 12.18 -10.99 -17.69
C LEU A 165 11.17 -9.91 -17.28
N HIS A 166 11.34 -9.38 -16.07
CA HIS A 166 10.66 -8.17 -15.63
C HIS A 166 11.59 -6.98 -15.85
N VAL A 167 11.07 -5.97 -16.53
CA VAL A 167 11.72 -4.68 -16.74
C VAL A 167 11.01 -3.67 -15.85
N VAL A 168 11.73 -3.01 -14.95
CA VAL A 168 11.13 -2.17 -13.90
C VAL A 168 11.88 -0.85 -13.74
N THR A 169 11.14 0.24 -13.57
CA THR A 169 11.67 1.58 -13.24
C THR A 169 10.81 2.24 -12.16
N THR A 170 11.40 3.13 -11.37
CA THR A 170 10.67 3.94 -10.39
C THR A 170 11.46 5.21 -10.04
N ASP A 171 10.75 6.26 -9.60
CA ASP A 171 11.31 7.53 -9.16
C ASP A 171 10.87 7.92 -7.72
N ARG A 172 10.38 6.93 -6.95
CA ARG A 172 9.69 7.02 -5.64
C ARG A 172 8.22 7.42 -5.69
N TYR A 173 7.77 8.12 -6.72
CA TYR A 173 6.41 8.63 -6.83
C TYR A 173 5.56 7.84 -7.83
N ARG A 174 6.22 7.20 -8.79
CA ARG A 174 5.62 6.28 -9.74
C ARG A 174 6.54 5.09 -9.98
N MET A 175 5.96 4.04 -10.52
CA MET A 175 6.66 2.82 -10.91
C MET A 175 6.03 2.28 -12.18
N ALA A 176 6.83 1.70 -13.06
CA ALA A 176 6.34 1.00 -14.23
C ALA A 176 7.01 -0.37 -14.32
N VAL A 177 6.22 -1.37 -14.68
CA VAL A 177 6.64 -2.78 -14.77
C VAL A 177 6.15 -3.33 -16.11
N ALA A 178 7.02 -4.04 -16.81
CA ALA A 178 6.68 -4.82 -17.99
C ALA A 178 7.28 -6.23 -17.88
N GLN A 179 6.46 -7.25 -18.06
CA GLN A 179 6.88 -8.64 -18.09
C GLN A 179 6.95 -9.15 -19.53
N VAL A 180 8.06 -9.78 -19.89
CA VAL A 180 8.23 -10.41 -21.20
C VAL A 180 8.75 -11.83 -21.06
N GLY A 181 8.22 -12.72 -21.89
CA GLY A 181 8.70 -14.09 -22.00
C GLY A 181 10.06 -14.14 -22.68
N ILE A 182 10.96 -14.94 -22.14
CA ILE A 182 12.33 -15.15 -22.61
C ILE A 182 12.60 -16.64 -22.83
N ALA A 183 13.60 -16.95 -23.65
CA ALA A 183 14.09 -18.31 -23.85
C ALA A 183 15.56 -18.45 -23.46
N GLY A 184 15.96 -19.65 -23.03
CA GLY A 184 17.37 -19.99 -22.79
C GLY A 184 17.89 -19.67 -21.39
N HIS A 185 17.02 -19.35 -20.43
CA HIS A 185 17.39 -19.23 -19.02
C HIS A 185 16.65 -20.29 -18.18
N ASP A 186 17.41 -21.17 -17.54
CA ASP A 186 16.95 -22.22 -16.61
C ASP A 186 17.63 -22.11 -15.23
N GLY A 187 18.32 -20.99 -15.00
CA GLY A 187 19.14 -20.74 -13.81
C GLY A 187 18.37 -20.14 -12.64
N SER A 188 19.12 -19.79 -11.60
CA SER A 188 18.60 -19.01 -10.47
C SER A 188 18.26 -17.58 -10.90
N ARG A 189 17.34 -16.95 -10.17
CA ARG A 189 16.94 -15.55 -10.37
C ARG A 189 18.15 -14.61 -10.36
N VAL A 190 18.21 -13.70 -11.33
CA VAL A 190 19.25 -12.68 -11.47
C VAL A 190 18.64 -11.31 -11.57
N GLN A 191 19.15 -10.36 -10.81
CA GLN A 191 18.75 -8.96 -10.84
C GLN A 191 19.94 -8.08 -11.18
N VAL A 192 19.78 -7.19 -12.16
CA VAL A 192 20.77 -6.17 -12.51
C VAL A 192 20.10 -4.83 -12.80
N ILE A 193 20.74 -3.74 -12.41
CA ILE A 193 20.26 -2.39 -12.69
C ILE A 193 21.05 -1.84 -13.88
N VAL A 194 20.39 -1.72 -15.03
CA VAL A 194 20.97 -1.20 -16.27
C VAL A 194 20.90 0.33 -16.24
N PRO A 195 22.03 1.07 -16.29
CA PRO A 195 21.99 2.52 -16.31
C PRO A 195 21.14 3.03 -17.46
N THR A 196 20.40 4.10 -17.21
CA THR A 196 19.46 4.65 -18.19
C THR A 196 20.08 4.93 -19.58
N PRO A 197 21.27 5.55 -19.71
CA PRO A 197 21.90 5.74 -21.02
C PRO A 197 22.21 4.43 -21.76
N LEU A 198 22.54 3.38 -21.02
CA LEU A 198 22.79 2.05 -21.59
C LEU A 198 21.48 1.38 -22.01
N ALA A 199 20.41 1.51 -21.22
CA ALA A 199 19.09 1.03 -21.60
C ALA A 199 18.56 1.74 -22.85
N ASP A 200 18.79 3.06 -22.99
CA ASP A 200 18.44 3.85 -24.16
C ASP A 200 19.24 3.39 -25.40
N ALA A 201 20.55 3.13 -25.23
CA ALA A 201 21.39 2.57 -26.30
C ALA A 201 20.94 1.15 -26.72
N MET A 202 20.56 0.31 -25.74
CA MET A 202 20.00 -1.01 -26.01
C MET A 202 18.68 -0.89 -26.79
N ARG A 203 17.78 0.01 -26.39
CA ARG A 203 16.51 0.24 -27.07
C ARG A 203 16.69 0.65 -28.54
N ALA A 204 17.70 1.46 -28.85
CA ALA A 204 18.02 1.88 -30.21
C ALA A 204 18.46 0.71 -31.14
N LEU A 205 18.84 -0.44 -30.59
CA LEU A 205 19.20 -1.64 -31.38
C LEU A 205 18.01 -2.55 -31.69
N LEU A 206 16.80 -2.22 -31.21
CA LEU A 206 15.64 -3.11 -31.21
C LEU A 206 14.60 -2.80 -32.31
N ASP A 207 14.99 -2.09 -33.37
CA ASP A 207 14.07 -1.73 -34.46
C ASP A 207 13.84 -2.88 -35.48
N GLY A 208 14.56 -3.99 -35.37
CA GLY A 208 14.35 -5.18 -36.17
C GLY A 208 13.28 -6.13 -35.60
N GLU A 209 12.94 -7.19 -36.35
CA GLU A 209 11.98 -8.22 -35.89
C GLU A 209 12.63 -9.50 -35.36
N GLY A 210 13.96 -9.62 -35.52
CA GLY A 210 14.71 -10.83 -35.18
C GLY A 210 14.88 -11.08 -33.68
N PRO A 211 15.37 -12.28 -33.30
CA PRO A 211 15.80 -12.55 -31.94
C PRO A 211 17.05 -11.73 -31.60
N VAL A 212 17.09 -11.23 -30.38
CA VAL A 212 18.24 -10.57 -29.77
C VAL A 212 18.76 -11.42 -28.62
N ARG A 213 20.05 -11.28 -28.32
CA ARG A 213 20.69 -11.96 -27.19
C ARG A 213 20.99 -10.95 -26.10
N LEU A 214 20.45 -11.18 -24.92
CA LEU A 214 20.82 -10.44 -23.71
C LEU A 214 21.72 -11.33 -22.87
N SER A 215 22.86 -10.80 -22.43
CA SER A 215 23.78 -11.49 -21.54
C SER A 215 24.14 -10.64 -20.33
N VAL A 216 24.17 -11.27 -19.17
CA VAL A 216 24.63 -10.69 -17.91
C VAL A 216 25.82 -11.52 -17.44
N ASP A 217 26.93 -10.88 -17.13
CA ASP A 217 28.13 -11.51 -16.58
C ASP A 217 28.71 -10.64 -15.47
N GLY A 218 28.49 -11.05 -14.22
CA GLY A 218 28.82 -10.23 -13.06
C GLY A 218 28.08 -8.89 -13.07
N ASP A 219 28.83 -7.80 -13.07
CA ASP A 219 28.34 -6.42 -13.14
C ASP A 219 28.18 -5.91 -14.57
N ARG A 220 28.36 -6.75 -15.60
CA ARG A 220 28.26 -6.33 -17.01
C ARG A 220 27.01 -6.89 -17.65
N VAL A 221 26.33 -6.03 -18.40
CA VAL A 221 25.20 -6.41 -19.24
C VAL A 221 25.51 -6.06 -20.69
N ALA A 222 25.07 -6.92 -21.61
CA ALA A 222 25.18 -6.67 -23.03
C ALA A 222 23.97 -7.18 -23.80
N LEU A 223 23.57 -6.41 -24.81
CA LEU A 223 22.53 -6.75 -25.77
C LEU A 223 23.15 -6.81 -27.17
N GLU A 224 22.92 -7.91 -27.87
CA GLU A 224 23.38 -8.11 -29.24
C GLU A 224 22.18 -8.32 -30.18
N ALA A 225 22.12 -7.52 -31.25
CA ALA A 225 21.07 -7.55 -32.26
C ALA A 225 21.69 -7.40 -33.65
N GLY A 226 21.53 -8.40 -34.51
CA GLY A 226 21.93 -8.31 -35.93
C GLY A 226 23.42 -8.00 -36.19
N GLY A 227 24.32 -8.37 -35.27
CA GLY A 227 25.75 -8.09 -35.38
C GLY A 227 26.21 -6.76 -34.74
N THR A 228 25.27 -5.95 -34.24
CA THR A 228 25.55 -4.75 -33.44
C THR A 228 25.34 -5.07 -31.96
N GLN A 229 26.11 -4.42 -31.08
CA GLN A 229 26.06 -4.67 -29.64
C GLN A 229 26.07 -3.36 -28.84
N ALA A 230 25.28 -3.31 -27.78
CA ALA A 230 25.37 -2.33 -26.71
C ALA A 230 25.75 -3.06 -25.42
N ALA A 231 26.80 -2.61 -24.74
CA ALA A 231 27.29 -3.24 -23.51
C ALA A 231 27.83 -2.19 -22.53
N GLY A 232 27.71 -2.47 -21.24
CA GLY A 232 28.22 -1.59 -20.20
C GLY A 232 28.12 -2.19 -18.81
N GLN A 233 28.52 -1.41 -17.81
CA GLN A 233 28.41 -1.79 -16.40
C GLN A 233 27.02 -1.48 -15.85
N CYS A 234 26.53 -2.38 -15.00
CA CYS A 234 25.36 -2.21 -14.18
C CYS A 234 25.67 -1.30 -12.99
N LEU A 235 24.63 -0.71 -12.41
CA LEU A 235 24.77 0.04 -11.16
C LEU A 235 24.94 -0.93 -9.99
N ASP A 236 25.95 -0.69 -9.17
CA ASP A 236 26.24 -1.48 -7.96
C ASP A 236 25.41 -0.98 -6.77
N HIS A 237 24.10 -1.15 -6.89
CA HIS A 237 23.13 -0.73 -5.89
C HIS A 237 21.99 -1.75 -5.78
N ASP A 238 21.29 -1.71 -4.65
CA ASP A 238 20.03 -2.44 -4.48
C ASP A 238 18.87 -1.65 -5.08
N PHE A 239 18.01 -2.33 -5.84
CA PHE A 239 16.77 -1.75 -6.34
C PHE A 239 15.64 -1.96 -5.33
N PRO A 240 14.71 -1.00 -5.14
CA PRO A 240 13.55 -1.20 -4.27
C PRO A 240 12.77 -2.47 -4.61
N ASP A 241 12.29 -3.19 -3.58
CA ASP A 241 11.50 -4.41 -3.78
C ASP A 241 10.10 -4.09 -4.32
N TYR A 242 10.03 -3.98 -5.65
CA TYR A 242 8.81 -3.65 -6.39
C TYR A 242 7.70 -4.70 -6.22
N ARG A 243 8.06 -5.97 -5.95
CA ARG A 243 7.09 -7.06 -5.80
C ARG A 243 6.17 -6.83 -4.59
N ARG A 244 6.64 -6.09 -3.58
CA ARG A 244 5.84 -5.72 -2.40
C ARG A 244 4.74 -4.70 -2.71
N LEU A 245 4.86 -3.96 -3.79
CA LEU A 245 3.87 -2.95 -4.20
C LEU A 245 2.75 -3.54 -5.06
N LEU A 246 2.98 -4.69 -5.72
CA LEU A 246 1.97 -5.34 -6.58
C LEU A 246 0.67 -5.70 -5.85
N PRO A 247 0.69 -6.27 -4.62
CA PRO A 247 -0.53 -6.63 -3.91
C PRO A 247 -1.27 -5.43 -3.30
N GLN A 248 -0.64 -4.25 -3.25
CA GLN A 248 -1.19 -3.07 -2.55
C GLN A 248 -2.14 -2.25 -3.42
N VAL A 249 -2.29 -2.61 -4.69
CA VAL A 249 -3.23 -1.97 -5.59
C VAL A 249 -4.57 -2.70 -5.49
N ALA A 250 -5.45 -2.19 -4.62
CA ALA A 250 -6.84 -2.63 -4.52
C ALA A 250 -7.76 -1.40 -4.54
N GLY A 251 -8.77 -1.41 -5.41
CA GLY A 251 -9.61 -0.24 -5.61
C GLY A 251 -10.75 -0.44 -6.60
N ARG A 252 -11.50 0.64 -6.84
CA ARG A 252 -12.54 0.70 -7.87
C ARG A 252 -11.87 0.70 -9.24
N ARG A 253 -12.24 -0.27 -10.08
CA ARG A 253 -11.75 -0.39 -11.46
C ARG A 253 -12.65 0.42 -12.39
N ALA A 254 -12.04 1.17 -13.29
CA ALA A 254 -12.73 1.96 -14.30
C ALA A 254 -11.99 1.83 -15.64
N VAL A 255 -12.73 1.58 -16.71
CA VAL A 255 -12.17 1.55 -18.07
C VAL A 255 -12.21 2.96 -18.63
N VAL A 256 -11.08 3.43 -19.16
CA VAL A 256 -10.97 4.74 -19.78
C VAL A 256 -10.60 4.61 -21.26
N GLU A 257 -11.24 5.41 -22.10
CA GLU A 257 -10.79 5.67 -23.47
C GLU A 257 -9.63 6.67 -23.40
N VAL A 258 -8.43 6.23 -23.77
CA VAL A 258 -7.18 6.99 -23.53
C VAL A 258 -7.22 8.36 -24.20
N ALA A 259 -7.69 8.43 -25.45
CA ALA A 259 -7.76 9.71 -26.18
C ALA A 259 -8.71 10.72 -25.51
N ALA A 260 -9.89 10.27 -25.07
CA ALA A 260 -10.87 11.13 -24.41
C ALA A 260 -10.41 11.55 -23.01
N PHE A 261 -9.85 10.61 -22.24
CA PHE A 261 -9.39 10.86 -20.89
C PHE A 261 -8.14 11.74 -20.86
N ARG A 262 -7.20 11.54 -21.78
CA ARG A 262 -6.04 12.42 -21.97
C ARG A 262 -6.48 13.85 -22.27
N LYS A 263 -7.39 14.03 -23.23
CA LYS A 263 -7.95 15.36 -23.55
C LYS A 263 -8.59 16.00 -22.32
N ALA A 264 -9.36 15.22 -21.55
CA ALA A 264 -9.96 15.70 -20.31
C ALA A 264 -8.92 16.12 -19.27
N LEU A 265 -7.80 15.40 -19.13
CA LEU A 265 -6.69 15.78 -18.26
C LEU A 265 -6.01 17.06 -18.71
N GLU A 266 -5.75 17.20 -20.02
CA GLU A 266 -5.07 18.36 -20.62
C GLU A 266 -5.90 19.65 -20.52
N THR A 267 -7.23 19.57 -20.64
CA THR A 267 -8.12 20.75 -20.60
C THR A 267 -8.87 20.92 -19.28
N GLY A 268 -8.76 19.95 -18.37
CA GLY A 268 -9.55 19.85 -17.15
C GLY A 268 -9.04 20.69 -16.00
N PRO A 269 -9.76 20.70 -14.86
CA PRO A 269 -9.39 21.49 -13.69
C PRO A 269 -8.05 21.04 -13.10
N VAL A 270 -7.23 21.99 -12.68
CA VAL A 270 -5.90 21.78 -12.11
C VAL A 270 -5.85 22.38 -10.71
N ARG A 271 -5.16 21.71 -9.79
CA ARG A 271 -4.72 22.30 -8.51
C ARG A 271 -3.20 22.31 -8.46
N SER A 272 -2.61 23.42 -8.02
CA SER A 272 -1.16 23.46 -7.79
C SER A 272 -0.79 22.59 -6.58
N GLY A 273 0.28 21.79 -6.69
CA GLY A 273 0.86 21.09 -5.55
C GLY A 273 1.38 22.05 -4.47
N GLU A 274 1.64 21.56 -3.26
CA GLU A 274 2.03 22.38 -2.08
C GLU A 274 3.25 23.27 -2.33
N THR A 275 4.22 22.82 -3.13
CA THR A 275 5.41 23.60 -3.50
C THR A 275 5.25 24.40 -4.80
N GLY A 276 4.08 24.30 -5.46
CA GLY A 276 3.82 24.88 -6.78
C GLY A 276 4.62 24.24 -7.93
N ALA A 277 5.37 23.17 -7.66
CA ALA A 277 6.30 22.57 -8.61
C ALA A 277 5.63 21.66 -9.65
N TYR A 278 4.39 21.24 -9.42
CA TYR A 278 3.66 20.32 -10.29
C TYR A 278 2.14 20.53 -10.20
N ASP A 279 1.46 20.09 -11.25
CA ASP A 279 0.01 20.16 -11.38
C ASP A 279 -0.66 18.87 -10.90
N LEU A 280 -1.74 19.02 -10.13
CA LEU A 280 -2.56 17.92 -9.64
C LEU A 280 -3.86 17.79 -10.45
N SER A 281 -4.23 16.55 -10.72
CA SER A 281 -5.57 16.15 -11.17
C SER A 281 -6.30 15.44 -10.04
N MET A 282 -7.54 15.84 -9.78
CA MET A 282 -8.41 15.21 -8.79
C MET A 282 -9.29 14.18 -9.49
N LEU A 283 -9.10 12.91 -9.19
CA LEU A 283 -9.83 11.81 -9.81
C LEU A 283 -10.87 11.23 -8.87
N ARG A 284 -12.01 10.81 -9.43
CA ARG A 284 -13.04 10.04 -8.75
C ARG A 284 -13.60 8.96 -9.66
N VAL A 285 -13.91 7.79 -9.09
CA VAL A 285 -14.67 6.75 -9.79
C VAL A 285 -16.13 6.80 -9.36
N GLU A 286 -17.01 7.10 -10.31
CA GLU A 286 -18.46 7.12 -10.10
C GLU A 286 -19.02 5.69 -10.02
N ASP A 287 -20.22 5.52 -9.45
CA ASP A 287 -20.83 4.19 -9.26
C ASP A 287 -21.09 3.43 -10.57
N GLY A 288 -21.06 4.13 -11.71
CA GLY A 288 -21.11 3.55 -13.06
C GLY A 288 -19.76 3.08 -13.62
N GLY A 289 -18.66 3.18 -12.87
CA GLY A 289 -17.32 2.77 -13.33
C GLY A 289 -16.63 3.79 -14.25
N THR A 290 -17.09 5.04 -14.26
CA THR A 290 -16.51 6.15 -15.03
C THR A 290 -15.56 6.95 -14.14
N VAL A 291 -14.36 7.27 -14.65
CA VAL A 291 -13.44 8.21 -13.99
C VAL A 291 -13.80 9.64 -14.38
N THR A 292 -14.02 10.51 -13.40
CA THR A 292 -14.25 11.94 -13.62
C THR A 292 -13.22 12.81 -12.91
N LEU A 293 -12.95 13.98 -13.50
CA LEU A 293 -12.09 15.01 -12.93
C LEU A 293 -12.90 15.96 -12.05
N CYS A 294 -12.52 16.07 -10.79
CA CYS A 294 -13.21 16.95 -9.84
C CYS A 294 -12.71 18.40 -9.96
N ALA A 295 -13.65 19.35 -9.92
CA ALA A 295 -13.31 20.77 -9.76
C ALA A 295 -12.86 21.07 -8.32
N GLU A 296 -12.16 22.19 -8.17
CA GLU A 296 -11.66 22.66 -6.87
C GLU A 296 -12.83 22.93 -5.90
N GLY A 297 -12.68 22.55 -4.62
CA GLY A 297 -13.68 22.80 -3.57
C GLY A 297 -14.77 21.73 -3.39
N VAL A 298 -14.81 20.66 -4.20
CA VAL A 298 -15.74 19.54 -3.99
C VAL A 298 -15.14 18.57 -2.95
N GLU A 299 -15.59 18.65 -1.70
CA GLU A 299 -15.29 17.68 -0.64
C GLU A 299 -15.96 16.34 -0.93
N ASP A 300 -15.16 15.38 -1.40
CA ASP A 300 -15.57 14.00 -1.62
C ASP A 300 -14.50 13.08 -1.00
N PRO A 301 -14.83 12.25 0.00
CA PRO A 301 -13.87 11.38 0.67
C PRO A 301 -13.28 10.30 -0.27
N ASN A 302 -13.88 10.08 -1.44
CA ASN A 302 -13.42 9.10 -2.44
C ASN A 302 -12.59 9.72 -3.56
N ARG A 303 -12.22 11.01 -3.46
CA ARG A 303 -11.33 11.66 -4.43
C ARG A 303 -9.87 11.27 -4.18
N VAL A 304 -9.11 11.12 -5.25
CA VAL A 304 -7.67 10.85 -5.20
C VAL A 304 -6.93 11.92 -6.01
N ALA A 305 -5.97 12.59 -5.38
CA ALA A 305 -5.12 13.55 -6.06
C ALA A 305 -3.90 12.84 -6.66
N VAL A 306 -3.58 13.16 -7.91
CA VAL A 306 -2.40 12.62 -8.60
C VAL A 306 -1.65 13.71 -9.33
N ASN A 307 -0.33 13.55 -9.45
CA ASN A 307 0.47 14.35 -10.36
C ASN A 307 -0.04 14.13 -11.81
N ARG A 308 -0.47 15.21 -12.46
CA ARG A 308 -1.05 15.19 -13.81
C ARG A 308 -0.04 14.71 -14.85
N GLU A 309 1.19 15.23 -14.81
CA GLU A 309 2.25 14.88 -15.75
C GLU A 309 2.53 13.39 -15.70
N PHE A 310 2.68 12.83 -14.49
CA PHE A 310 2.93 11.41 -14.30
C PHE A 310 1.79 10.54 -14.83
N LEU A 311 0.54 10.99 -14.68
CA LEU A 311 -0.61 10.27 -15.22
C LEU A 311 -0.61 10.32 -16.75
N LEU A 312 -0.32 11.47 -17.36
CA LEU A 312 -0.24 11.62 -18.81
C LEU A 312 0.87 10.76 -19.42
N ASP A 313 2.03 10.68 -18.75
CA ASP A 313 3.13 9.81 -19.17
C ASP A 313 2.70 8.33 -19.14
N ALA A 314 2.03 7.90 -18.06
CA ALA A 314 1.57 6.53 -17.93
C ALA A 314 0.48 6.17 -18.96
N LEU A 315 -0.41 7.10 -19.30
CA LEU A 315 -1.39 6.91 -20.39
C LEU A 315 -0.70 6.77 -21.75
N THR A 316 0.34 7.56 -22.00
CA THR A 316 1.12 7.52 -23.24
C THR A 316 1.88 6.19 -23.36
N ALA A 317 2.56 5.75 -22.29
CA ALA A 317 3.29 4.48 -22.23
C ALA A 317 2.37 3.24 -22.30
N GLY A 318 1.10 3.39 -21.92
CA GLY A 318 0.09 2.35 -22.06
C GLY A 318 -0.10 1.91 -23.52
N ALA A 319 0.03 2.83 -24.48
CA ALA A 319 -0.03 2.59 -25.93
C ALA A 319 -1.22 1.71 -26.38
N ARG A 320 -2.40 1.96 -25.81
CA ARG A 320 -3.68 1.30 -26.12
C ARG A 320 -4.79 2.34 -26.21
N ASP A 321 -5.84 2.03 -26.96
CA ASP A 321 -7.04 2.88 -27.01
C ASP A 321 -7.79 2.88 -25.68
N ARG A 322 -7.71 1.77 -24.94
CA ARG A 322 -8.37 1.57 -23.64
C ARG A 322 -7.38 1.12 -22.58
N LEU A 323 -7.51 1.70 -21.39
CA LEU A 323 -6.77 1.28 -20.20
C LEU A 323 -7.73 1.09 -19.03
N ILE A 324 -7.29 0.31 -18.04
CA ILE A 324 -8.02 0.11 -16.78
C ILE A 324 -7.30 0.90 -15.70
N LEU A 325 -8.01 1.84 -15.08
CA LEU A 325 -7.54 2.54 -13.89
C LEU A 325 -8.13 1.88 -12.66
N GLU A 326 -7.28 1.61 -11.66
CA GLU A 326 -7.69 1.05 -10.38
C GLU A 326 -7.38 2.06 -9.28
N LEU A 327 -8.42 2.75 -8.81
CA LEU A 327 -8.31 3.80 -7.80
C LEU A 327 -8.75 3.29 -6.44
N GLY A 328 -7.86 3.35 -5.46
CA GLY A 328 -8.19 3.07 -4.07
C GLY A 328 -8.64 4.32 -3.32
N THR A 329 -8.19 4.45 -2.08
CA THR A 329 -8.33 5.63 -1.21
C THR A 329 -7.28 6.71 -1.51
N SER A 330 -7.39 7.86 -0.87
CA SER A 330 -6.40 8.97 -0.95
C SER A 330 -4.97 8.62 -0.54
N THR A 331 -4.74 7.44 0.05
CA THR A 331 -3.40 7.00 0.53
C THR A 331 -2.89 5.73 -0.16
N THR A 332 -3.71 5.08 -0.97
CA THR A 332 -3.34 3.85 -1.67
C THR A 332 -2.90 4.16 -3.10
N PRO A 333 -1.87 3.46 -3.64
CA PRO A 333 -1.43 3.66 -5.01
C PRO A 333 -2.53 3.39 -6.03
N ILE A 334 -2.48 4.11 -7.15
CA ILE A 334 -3.34 3.88 -8.32
C ILE A 334 -2.58 3.00 -9.29
N ALA A 335 -3.23 1.99 -9.85
CA ALA A 335 -2.67 1.25 -11.00
C ALA A 335 -3.34 1.63 -12.30
N ILE A 336 -2.54 1.59 -13.36
CA ILE A 336 -2.95 1.75 -14.75
C ILE A 336 -2.52 0.48 -15.46
N ARG A 337 -3.49 -0.30 -15.91
CA ARG A 337 -3.28 -1.63 -16.50
C ARG A 337 -3.79 -1.66 -17.93
N ARG A 338 -3.18 -2.54 -18.74
CA ARG A 338 -3.69 -2.90 -20.05
C ARG A 338 -4.77 -3.97 -19.91
N PRO A 339 -5.87 -3.92 -20.68
CA PRO A 339 -6.91 -4.95 -20.63
C PRO A 339 -6.46 -6.28 -21.26
N ASP A 340 -5.48 -6.23 -22.16
CA ASP A 340 -4.95 -7.36 -22.95
C ASP A 340 -3.61 -7.91 -22.41
N ASP A 341 -3.02 -7.27 -21.40
CA ASP A 341 -1.69 -7.57 -20.91
C ASP A 341 -1.58 -7.26 -19.40
N GLU A 342 -1.76 -8.29 -18.57
CA GLU A 342 -1.64 -8.16 -17.11
C GLU A 342 -0.19 -7.99 -16.63
N GLY A 343 0.78 -8.37 -17.46
CA GLY A 343 2.21 -8.30 -17.15
C GLY A 343 2.81 -6.90 -17.30
N THR A 344 2.09 -5.97 -17.92
CA THR A 344 2.51 -4.57 -18.04
C THR A 344 1.53 -3.62 -17.36
N PHE A 345 2.03 -2.83 -16.40
CA PHE A 345 1.24 -1.85 -15.68
C PHE A 345 2.12 -0.75 -15.09
N SER A 346 1.48 0.37 -14.77
CA SER A 346 2.10 1.50 -14.08
C SER A 346 1.39 1.73 -12.75
N ILE A 347 2.14 2.16 -11.74
CA ILE A 347 1.63 2.54 -10.42
C ILE A 347 2.00 3.99 -10.18
N LEU A 348 1.04 4.78 -9.70
CA LEU A 348 1.25 6.16 -9.27
C LEU A 348 0.87 6.29 -7.79
N MET A 349 1.75 6.93 -7.02
CA MET A 349 1.46 7.30 -5.64
C MET A 349 0.48 8.48 -5.62
N PRO A 350 -0.57 8.42 -4.78
CA PRO A 350 -1.45 9.56 -4.59
C PRO A 350 -0.70 10.67 -3.85
N VAL A 351 -1.07 11.91 -4.13
CA VAL A 351 -0.59 13.07 -3.39
C VAL A 351 -1.54 13.30 -2.23
N ARG A 352 -1.02 13.34 -1.00
CA ARG A 352 -1.81 13.69 0.17
C ARG A 352 -2.17 15.17 0.07
N LEU A 353 -3.44 15.47 0.27
CA LEU A 353 -3.90 16.83 0.45
C LEU A 353 -3.99 17.07 1.96
N GLU A 354 -3.31 18.10 2.47
CA GLU A 354 -3.65 18.67 3.76
C GLU A 354 -4.94 19.49 3.56
N ASP A 355 -6.05 18.97 4.08
CA ASP A 355 -7.34 19.68 4.17
C ASP A 355 -7.35 20.65 5.37
#